data_AF-A0A100VLD5-F1
#
_entry.id   AF-A0A100VLD5-F1
#
_cell.length_a   1.000
_cell.length_b   1.000
_cell.length_c   1.000
_cell.angle_alpha   90.00
_cell.angle_beta   90.00
_cell.angle_gamma   90.00
#
_symmetry.space_group_name_H-M   'P 1'
#
loop_
_entity.id
_entity.type
_entity.pdbx_description
1 polymer ?
#
loop_
_entity_poly.entity_id
_entity_poly.type
_entity_poly.pdbx_seq_one_letter_code
_entity_poly.pdbx_strand_id
1 'polypeptide(L)' 'MKCDCGRFITQNAKALASIYETDGGKCIHCLSETLSVPYQELVDRYMGIYECRPCAQDKKKEELRRKLLGLGG' A
#
# COMPACT_ATOMS: atom_id res chain seq x y z
N MET A 1 15.42 6.75 0.31
CA MET A 1 15.21 7.72 1.41
C MET A 1 15.28 6.97 2.72
N LYS A 2 15.92 7.52 3.75
CA LYS A 2 16.02 6.91 5.09
C LYS A 2 15.10 7.66 6.06
N CYS A 3 14.50 6.92 6.98
CA CYS A 3 13.75 7.42 8.13
C CYS A 3 14.74 7.90 9.20
N ASP A 4 14.29 8.75 10.12
CA ASP A 4 15.11 9.28 11.22
C ASP A 4 15.75 8.19 12.10
N CYS A 5 15.14 7.01 12.19
CA CYS A 5 15.70 5.84 12.87
C CYS A 5 16.82 5.11 12.09
N GLY A 6 17.26 5.65 10.95
CA GLY A 6 18.30 5.07 10.10
C GLY A 6 17.82 3.95 9.15
N ARG A 7 16.59 3.46 9.31
CA ARG A 7 15.99 2.43 8.43
C ARG A 7 15.47 3.02 7.12
N PHE A 8 15.38 2.21 6.08
CA PHE A 8 14.87 2.65 4.78
C PHE A 8 13.35 2.87 4.79
N ILE A 9 12.92 3.96 4.15
CA ILE A 9 11.51 4.21 3.83
C ILE A 9 11.22 3.47 2.53
N THR A 10 10.48 2.37 2.63
CA THR A 10 10.04 1.60 1.47
C THR A 10 8.80 2.25 0.84
N GLN A 11 8.50 1.95 -0.43
CA GLN A 11 7.23 2.36 -1.03
C GLN A 11 6.02 1.83 -0.23
N ASN A 12 6.17 0.67 0.42
CA ASN A 12 5.14 0.06 1.23
C ASN A 12 4.83 0.89 2.49
N ALA A 13 5.88 1.39 3.16
CA ALA A 13 5.71 2.29 4.29
C ALA A 13 4.94 3.56 3.88
N LYS A 14 5.19 4.09 2.69
CA LYS A 14 4.43 5.24 2.14
C LYS A 14 2.97 4.90 1.87
N ALA A 15 2.69 3.74 1.27
CA ALA A 15 1.32 3.30 0.99
C ALA A 15 0.52 3.10 2.29
N LEU A 16 1.13 2.47 3.30
CA LEU A 16 0.53 2.34 4.63
C LEU A 16 0.32 3.71 5.26
N ALA A 17 1.29 4.61 5.20
CA ALA A 17 1.14 5.97 5.71
C ALA A 17 -0.06 6.71 5.08
N SER A 18 -0.29 6.55 3.78
CA SER A 18 -1.48 7.13 3.12
C SER A 18 -2.80 6.51 3.58
N ILE A 19 -2.85 5.20 3.86
CA ILE A 19 -4.06 4.51 4.35
C ILE A 19 -4.42 4.97 5.76
N TYR A 20 -3.41 5.21 6.59
CA TYR A 20 -3.59 5.67 7.96
C TYR A 20 -3.54 7.19 8.10
N GLU A 21 -3.57 7.93 6.99
CA GLU A 21 -3.56 9.40 6.94
C GLU A 21 -2.45 10.04 7.81
N THR A 22 -1.26 9.42 7.82
CA THR A 22 -0.09 9.83 8.61
C THR A 22 1.08 10.25 7.70
N ASP A 23 2.12 10.81 8.32
CA ASP A 23 3.35 11.22 7.63
C ASP A 23 4.04 10.04 6.89
N GLY A 24 4.24 10.23 5.57
CA GLY A 24 4.90 9.29 4.67
C GLY A 24 6.43 9.29 4.72
N GLY A 25 7.01 10.10 5.62
CA GLY A 25 8.45 10.14 5.91
C GLY A 25 8.96 9.01 6.79
N LYS A 26 8.10 8.13 7.29
CA LYS A 26 8.46 7.09 8.27
C LYS A 26 8.65 5.71 7.65
N CYS A 27 9.61 4.94 8.18
CA CYS A 27 9.71 3.52 7.88
C CYS A 27 8.59 2.73 8.59
N ILE A 28 8.35 1.47 8.20
CA ILE A 28 7.29 0.63 8.76
C ILE A 28 7.41 0.42 10.29
N HIS A 29 8.63 0.39 10.84
CA HIS A 29 8.85 0.31 12.28
C HIS A 29 8.41 1.59 12.99
N CYS A 30 8.84 2.76 12.52
CA CYS A 30 8.42 4.03 13.10
C CYS A 30 6.93 4.30 12.88
N LEU A 31 6.33 3.77 11.81
CA LEU A 31 4.89 3.77 11.61
C LEU A 31 4.18 2.94 12.67
N SER A 32 4.69 1.75 13.01
CA SER A 32 4.13 0.91 14.08
C SER A 32 4.09 1.63 15.42
N GLU A 33 5.17 2.33 15.76
CA GLU A 33 5.27 3.13 16.99
C GLU A 33 4.36 4.37 16.94
N THR A 34 4.32 5.07 15.82
CA THR A 34 3.51 6.30 15.67
C THR A 34 2.02 6.01 15.71
N LEU A 35 1.59 4.95 15.03
CA LEU A 35 0.19 4.55 14.95
C LEU A 35 -0.26 3.73 16.17
N SER A 36 0.67 3.34 17.05
CA SER A 36 0.43 2.36 18.12
C SER A 36 -0.20 1.06 17.60
N VAL A 37 0.17 0.66 16.38
CA VAL A 37 -0.30 -0.56 15.71
C VAL A 37 0.84 -1.58 15.71
N PRO A 38 0.61 -2.85 16.08
CA PRO A 38 1.64 -3.87 16.03
C PRO A 38 2.29 -3.97 14.65
N TYR A 39 3.61 -4.12 14.63
CA TYR A 39 4.37 -4.27 13.37
C TYR A 39 3.80 -5.38 12.47
N GLN A 40 3.44 -6.52 13.07
CA GLN A 40 2.87 -7.65 12.34
C GLN A 40 1.55 -7.28 11.65
N GLU A 41 0.68 -6.51 12.30
CA GLU A 41 -0.58 -6.06 11.71
C GLU A 41 -0.35 -5.13 10.50
N LEU A 42 0.66 -4.26 10.56
CA LEU A 42 1.04 -3.43 9.42
C LEU A 42 1.58 -4.27 8.25
N VAL A 43 2.35 -5.32 8.55
CA VAL A 43 2.85 -6.26 7.54
C VAL A 43 1.70 -7.08 6.94
N ASP A 44 0.75 -7.53 7.74
CA ASP A 44 -0.41 -8.30 7.29
C ASP A 44 -1.36 -7.45 6.45
N ARG A 45 -1.63 -6.19 6.85
CA ARG A 45 -2.36 -5.23 6.01
C ARG A 45 -1.63 -4.96 4.70
N TYR A 46 -0.29 -4.88 4.74
CA TYR A 46 0.51 -4.79 3.52
C TYR A 46 0.34 -6.04 2.64
N MET A 47 0.42 -7.25 3.20
CA MET A 47 0.20 -8.47 2.44
C MET A 47 -1.21 -8.52 1.87
N GLY A 48 -2.25 -8.11 2.61
CA GLY A 48 -3.61 -7.99 2.11
C GLY A 48 -3.77 -6.96 0.98
N ILE A 49 -3.03 -5.83 1.03
CA ILE A 49 -2.96 -4.88 -0.09
C ILE A 49 -2.27 -5.52 -1.30
N TYR A 50 -1.23 -6.34 -1.08
CA TYR A 50 -0.52 -7.05 -2.13
C TYR A 50 -1.35 -8.19 -2.75
N GLU A 51 -2.16 -8.88 -1.96
CA GLU A 51 -3.14 -9.88 -2.43
C GLU A 51 -4.33 -9.23 -3.15
N CYS A 52 -4.68 -7.99 -2.79
CA CYS A 52 -5.68 -7.20 -3.53
C CYS A 52 -5.11 -6.56 -4.81
N ARG A 53 -3.79 -6.49 -4.98
CA ARG A 53 -3.14 -6.01 -6.22
C ARG A 53 -3.50 -6.86 -7.45
N PRO A 54 -3.50 -8.21 -7.37
CA PRO A 54 -4.13 -9.09 -8.36
C PRO A 54 -5.58 -8.67 -8.65
N CYS A 55 -6.42 -8.51 -7.63
CA CYS A 55 -7.83 -8.14 -7.81
C CYS A 55 -8.02 -6.76 -8.48
N ALA A 56 -7.17 -5.79 -8.14
CA ALA A 56 -7.17 -4.46 -8.74
C ALA A 56 -6.61 -4.46 -10.17
N GLN A 57 -5.62 -5.31 -10.46
CA GLN A 57 -5.15 -5.55 -11.83
C GLN A 57 -6.20 -6.26 -12.66
N ASP A 58 -6.93 -7.24 -12.11
CA ASP A 58 -8.00 -7.95 -12.81
C ASP A 58 -9.19 -7.03 -13.11
N LYS A 59 -9.62 -6.18 -12.17
CA LYS A 59 -10.65 -5.16 -12.44
C LYS A 59 -10.23 -4.20 -13.55
N LYS A 60 -8.99 -3.70 -13.52
CA LYS A 60 -8.45 -2.84 -14.58
C LYS A 60 -8.30 -3.58 -15.91
N LYS A 61 -7.98 -4.87 -15.89
CA LYS A 61 -7.88 -5.72 -17.07
C LYS A 61 -9.25 -5.97 -17.70
N GLU A 62 -10.28 -6.16 -16.89
CA GLU A 62 -11.66 -6.27 -17.37
C GLU A 62 -12.16 -4.94 -17.96
N GLU A 63 -11.94 -3.82 -17.28
CA GLU A 63 -12.25 -2.49 -17.82
C GLU A 63 -11.52 -2.21 -19.14
N LEU A 64 -10.22 -2.51 -19.21
CA LEU A 64 -9.41 -2.35 -20.41
C LEU A 64 -9.93 -3.25 -21.55
N ARG A 65 -10.30 -4.49 -21.23
CA ARG A 65 -10.89 -5.44 -22.19
C ARG A 65 -12.23 -4.93 -22.74
N ARG A 66 -13.10 -4.38 -21.89
CA ARG A 66 -14.37 -3.78 -22.33
C ARG A 66 -14.16 -2.59 -23.26
N LYS A 67 -13.19 -1.70 -22.94
CA LYS A 67 -12.80 -0.57 -23.82
C LYS A 67 -12.29 -1.04 -25.18
N LEU A 68 -11.39 -2.03 -25.20
CA LEU A 68 -10.81 -2.57 -26.43
C LEU A 68 -11.83 -3.27 -27.33
N LEU A 69 -12.86 -3.88 -26.73
CA LEU A 69 -13.96 -4.52 -27.46
C LEU A 69 -15.06 -3.55 -27.87
N GLY A 70 -14.94 -2.25 -27.57
CA GLY A 70 -15.98 -1.25 -27.87
C GLY A 70 -17.27 -1.46 -27.07
N LEU A 71 -17.19 -2.15 -25.93
CA LEU A 71 -18.34 -2.55 -25.09
C LEU A 71 -18.55 -1.62 -23.89
N GLY A 72 -18.01 -0.40 -23.88
CA GLY A 72 -18.05 0.47 -22.71
C GLY A 72 -18.43 1.91 -23.02
N GLY A 73 -19.63 2.29 -22.57
CA GLY A 73 -20.04 3.65 -22.14
C GLY A 73 -20.39 4.62 -23.24
#